data_AF-A0AAU6TSY0-F1
#
_entry.id   AF-A0AAU6TSY0-F1
#
_cell.length_a   1.000
_cell.length_b   1.000
_cell.length_c   1.000
_cell.angle_alpha   90.00
_cell.angle_beta   90.00
_cell.angle_gamma   90.00
#
_symmetry.space_group_name_H-M   'P 1'
#
loop_
_entity.id
_entity.type
_entity.pdbx_description
1 polymer ?
#
loop_
_entity_poly.entity_id
_entity_poly.type
_entity_poly.pdbx_seq_one_letter_code
_entity_poly.pdbx_strand_id
1 'polypeptide(L)'
;MKKNIVFFIFFMMLSGCASVESDSVKKDDTINKIISCEKVKSFEAKSADKKINFIEMIKSSTLSLEADDYIKGQKTKQLLLLGADSSKHESMLSCFTAEKNNTIKSVSSEFNSIKNNTNNKEERDALIEMFSSWEAYISNMTPDGKFEFNKALAKYKNI
;
A
#
# COMPACT_ATOMS: atom_id res chain seq x y z
N MET A 1 29.76 80.90 7.90
CA MET A 1 28.69 80.06 8.47
C MET A 1 27.97 79.33 7.35
N LYS A 2 27.89 77.99 7.45
CA LYS A 2 26.89 77.07 6.85
C LYS A 2 26.85 77.00 5.30
N LYS A 3 26.72 75.84 4.65
CA LYS A 3 26.81 74.40 4.97
C LYS A 3 26.87 73.74 3.58
N ASN A 4 27.83 72.85 3.35
CA ASN A 4 28.00 72.10 2.11
C ASN A 4 26.80 71.17 1.89
N ILE A 5 26.13 71.28 0.74
CA ILE A 5 25.11 70.31 0.32
C ILE A 5 25.85 69.16 -0.37
N VAL A 6 25.87 68.03 0.32
CA VAL A 6 26.43 66.74 -0.08
C VAL A 6 25.59 66.17 -1.22
N PHE A 7 26.25 65.88 -2.34
CA PHE A 7 25.70 65.10 -3.45
C PHE A 7 25.61 63.63 -3.01
N PHE A 8 24.41 63.13 -2.74
CA PHE A 8 24.20 61.70 -2.44
C PHE A 8 24.01 60.95 -3.76
N ILE A 9 25.11 60.35 -4.23
CA ILE A 9 25.07 59.22 -5.15
C ILE A 9 24.63 57.99 -4.36
N PHE A 10 24.03 57.03 -5.08
CA PHE A 10 23.94 55.61 -4.74
C PHE A 10 22.60 55.13 -4.15
N PHE A 11 21.65 54.86 -5.04
CA PHE A 11 20.73 53.74 -4.84
C PHE A 11 21.17 52.63 -5.79
N MET A 12 22.15 51.83 -5.36
CA MET A 12 22.29 50.48 -5.88
C MET A 12 20.96 49.79 -5.57
N MET A 13 20.18 49.49 -6.61
CA MET A 13 19.16 48.48 -6.48
C MET A 13 19.90 47.20 -6.12
N LEU A 14 19.88 46.85 -4.84
CA LEU A 14 20.13 45.51 -4.39
C LEU A 14 19.08 44.66 -5.09
N SER A 15 19.43 44.10 -6.23
CA SER A 15 18.86 42.85 -6.72
C SER A 15 19.23 41.80 -5.69
N GLY A 16 18.55 41.84 -4.54
CA GLY A 16 18.50 40.72 -3.64
C GLY A 16 17.90 39.59 -4.47
N CYS A 17 18.72 38.63 -4.86
CA CYS A 17 18.26 37.29 -5.10
C CYS A 17 17.58 36.87 -3.79
N ALA A 18 16.27 37.11 -3.69
CA ALA A 18 15.44 36.33 -2.78
C ALA A 18 15.76 34.88 -3.14
N SER A 19 16.37 34.17 -2.20
CA SER A 19 16.66 32.75 -2.36
C SER A 19 15.38 32.10 -2.86
N VAL A 20 15.45 31.52 -4.06
CA VAL A 20 14.39 30.67 -4.63
C VAL A 20 14.45 29.36 -3.85
N GLU A 21 14.06 29.44 -2.59
CA GLU A 21 13.98 28.33 -1.66
C GLU A 21 12.52 28.30 -1.22
N SER A 22 11.61 27.85 -2.10
CA SER A 22 10.19 27.91 -1.71
C SER A 22 9.25 26.89 -2.32
N ASP A 23 9.40 26.44 -3.57
CA ASP A 23 8.36 25.61 -4.21
C ASP A 23 8.85 24.22 -4.67
N SER A 24 10.02 24.13 -5.31
CA SER A 24 10.59 22.84 -5.75
C SER A 24 10.97 21.94 -4.58
N VAL A 25 11.62 22.49 -3.55
CA VAL A 25 12.02 21.74 -2.34
C VAL A 25 10.79 21.22 -1.58
N LYS A 26 9.74 22.04 -1.43
CA LYS A 26 8.49 21.62 -0.76
C LYS A 26 7.75 20.55 -1.56
N LYS A 27 7.77 20.64 -2.88
CA LYS A 27 7.22 19.64 -3.79
C LYS A 27 7.96 18.30 -3.65
N ASP A 28 9.29 18.32 -3.65
CA ASP A 28 10.11 17.13 -3.48
C ASP A 28 9.93 16.50 -2.10
N ASP A 29 9.84 17.29 -1.03
CA ASP A 29 9.52 16.80 0.32
C ASP A 29 8.14 16.14 0.38
N THR A 30 7.16 16.69 -0.33
CA THR A 30 5.81 16.14 -0.42
C THR A 30 5.82 14.82 -1.19
N ILE A 31 6.53 14.75 -2.33
CA ILE A 31 6.74 13.51 -3.08
C ILE A 31 7.42 12.46 -2.19
N ASN A 32 8.47 12.85 -1.45
CA ASN A 32 9.19 11.94 -0.57
C ASN A 32 8.32 11.39 0.57
N LYS A 33 7.35 12.17 1.08
CA LYS A 33 6.34 11.69 2.03
C LYS A 33 5.30 10.78 1.39
N ILE A 34 4.96 10.98 0.13
CA ILE A 34 3.99 10.12 -0.57
C ILE A 34 4.62 8.76 -0.89
N ILE A 35 5.86 8.75 -1.41
CA ILE A 35 6.58 7.51 -1.71
C ILE A 35 7.00 6.77 -0.43
N SER A 36 7.08 7.46 0.71
CA SER A 36 7.42 6.80 1.96
C SER A 36 6.39 5.72 2.24
N CYS A 37 6.90 4.51 2.42
CA CYS A 37 6.12 3.41 2.89
C CYS A 37 6.19 3.45 4.40
N GLU A 38 5.37 4.32 5.01
CA GLU A 38 4.97 4.04 6.39
C GLU A 38 4.38 2.65 6.34
N LYS A 39 5.08 1.68 6.94
CA LYS A 39 4.63 0.30 7.02
C LYS A 39 3.20 0.38 7.57
N VAL A 40 2.22 0.14 6.72
CA VAL A 40 0.90 -0.23 7.21
C VAL A 40 1.20 -1.44 8.09
N LYS A 41 0.70 -1.44 9.33
CA LYS A 41 1.06 -2.47 10.33
C LYS A 41 1.06 -3.82 9.66
N SER A 42 2.25 -4.39 9.47
CA SER A 42 2.41 -5.60 8.67
C SER A 42 1.45 -6.63 9.21
N PHE A 43 0.73 -7.31 8.31
CA PHE A 43 -0.10 -8.43 8.71
C PHE A 43 0.77 -9.45 9.44
N GLU A 44 0.66 -9.46 10.78
CA GLU A 44 1.29 -10.47 11.62
C GLU A 44 0.33 -11.65 11.66
N ALA A 45 0.65 -12.68 10.88
CA ALA A 45 -0.05 -13.95 10.96
C ALA A 45 0.11 -14.53 12.37
N LYS A 46 -0.97 -14.52 13.15
CA LYS A 46 -1.09 -15.39 14.33
C LYS A 46 -1.39 -16.79 13.81
N SER A 47 -0.74 -17.83 14.34
CA SER A 47 -0.97 -19.20 13.84
C SER A 47 -2.45 -19.55 13.86
N ALA A 48 -2.90 -20.23 12.81
CA ALA A 48 -4.29 -20.64 12.68
C ALA A 48 -4.41 -22.14 12.90
N ASP A 49 -4.21 -22.58 14.14
CA ASP A 49 -4.32 -24.00 14.52
C ASP A 49 -5.73 -24.59 14.32
N LYS A 50 -6.72 -23.74 13.99
CA LYS A 50 -8.14 -24.10 13.80
C LYS A 50 -8.72 -23.39 12.59
N LYS A 51 -9.66 -24.06 11.90
CA LYS A 51 -10.48 -23.54 10.80
C LYS A 51 -10.97 -22.11 11.01
N ILE A 52 -11.51 -21.79 12.20
CA ILE A 52 -12.03 -20.46 12.53
C ILE A 52 -10.93 -19.40 12.45
N ASN A 53 -9.77 -19.67 13.05
CA ASN A 53 -8.64 -18.75 13.05
C ASN A 53 -8.15 -18.50 11.61
N PHE A 54 -8.20 -19.51 10.74
CA PHE A 54 -7.78 -19.36 9.35
C PHE A 54 -8.75 -18.51 8.54
N ILE A 55 -10.05 -18.72 8.75
CA ILE A 55 -11.10 -17.88 8.16
C ILE A 55 -10.91 -16.41 8.60
N GLU A 56 -10.59 -16.17 9.87
CA GLU A 56 -10.31 -14.82 10.38
C GLU A 56 -9.04 -14.22 9.77
N MET A 57 -7.96 -15.00 9.69
CA MET A 57 -6.71 -14.62 9.01
C MET A 57 -6.96 -14.23 7.55
N ILE A 58 -7.69 -15.06 6.79
CA ILE A 58 -8.03 -14.79 5.40
C ILE A 58 -8.83 -13.50 5.29
N LYS A 59 -9.89 -13.31 6.09
CA LYS A 59 -10.68 -12.07 6.07
C LYS A 59 -9.85 -10.83 6.42
N SER A 60 -9.03 -10.92 7.47
CA SER A 60 -8.20 -9.79 7.90
C SER A 60 -7.14 -9.44 6.87
N SER A 61 -6.50 -10.44 6.27
CA SER A 61 -5.52 -10.22 5.21
C SER A 61 -6.17 -9.63 3.96
N THR A 62 -7.36 -10.10 3.56
CA THR A 62 -8.13 -9.52 2.45
C THR A 62 -8.44 -8.04 2.70
N LEU A 63 -8.95 -7.69 3.88
CA LEU A 63 -9.26 -6.29 4.23
C LEU A 63 -8.01 -5.41 4.21
N SER A 64 -6.88 -5.91 4.71
CA SER A 64 -5.60 -5.19 4.66
C SER A 64 -5.17 -4.93 3.23
N LEU A 65 -5.19 -5.97 2.38
CA LEU A 65 -4.78 -5.87 0.98
C LEU A 65 -5.71 -4.95 0.16
N GLU A 66 -7.01 -4.94 0.45
CA GLU A 66 -7.97 -4.00 -0.14
C GLU A 66 -7.67 -2.55 0.26
N ALA A 67 -7.32 -2.32 1.53
CA ALA A 67 -6.93 -0.99 2.01
C ALA A 67 -5.62 -0.53 1.35
N ASP A 68 -4.64 -1.43 1.22
CA ASP A 68 -3.37 -1.15 0.55
C ASP A 68 -3.56 -0.81 -0.93
N ASP A 69 -4.43 -1.54 -1.64
CA ASP A 69 -4.75 -1.25 -3.05
C ASP A 69 -5.39 0.13 -3.21
N TYR A 70 -6.32 0.48 -2.31
CA TYR A 70 -6.93 1.80 -2.26
C TYR A 70 -5.89 2.91 -2.00
N ILE A 71 -5.05 2.76 -0.98
CA ILE A 71 -4.01 3.74 -0.62
C ILE A 71 -3.01 3.89 -1.77
N LYS A 72 -2.56 2.78 -2.36
CA LYS A 72 -1.70 2.77 -3.55
C LYS A 72 -2.32 3.56 -4.70
N GLY A 73 -3.62 3.37 -4.97
CA GLY A 73 -4.36 4.14 -5.96
C GLY A 73 -4.39 5.64 -5.67
N GLN A 74 -4.61 6.04 -4.41
CA GLN A 74 -4.58 7.44 -4.00
C GLN A 74 -3.19 8.06 -4.13
N LYS A 75 -2.14 7.37 -3.67
CA LYS A 75 -0.75 7.82 -3.79
C LYS A 75 -0.33 7.96 -5.25
N THR A 76 -0.73 7.02 -6.11
CA THR A 76 -0.49 7.09 -7.56
C THR A 76 -1.11 8.36 -8.16
N LYS A 77 -2.38 8.66 -7.84
CA LYS A 77 -3.05 9.89 -8.30
C LYS A 77 -2.33 11.15 -7.82
N GLN A 78 -1.89 11.18 -6.57
CA GLN A 78 -1.15 12.32 -6.02
C GLN A 78 0.21 12.52 -6.71
N LEU A 79 0.96 11.44 -6.96
CA LEU A 79 2.24 11.52 -7.67
C LEU A 79 2.06 12.02 -9.12
N LEU A 80 1.00 11.58 -9.81
CA LEU A 80 0.63 12.09 -11.13
C LEU A 80 0.31 13.59 -11.11
N LEU A 81 -0.49 14.04 -10.14
CA LEU A 81 -0.83 15.46 -9.98
C LEU A 81 0.39 16.33 -9.66
N LEU A 82 1.35 15.79 -8.93
CA LEU A 82 2.62 16.45 -8.64
C LEU A 82 3.63 16.32 -9.79
N GLY A 83 3.33 15.58 -10.86
CA GLY A 83 4.28 15.35 -11.95
C GLY A 83 5.57 14.69 -11.48
N ALA A 84 5.47 13.74 -10.54
CA ALA A 84 6.60 12.92 -10.13
C ALA A 84 7.05 12.02 -11.29
N ASP A 85 8.35 11.77 -11.38
CA ASP A 85 8.90 10.87 -12.40
C ASP A 85 8.53 9.39 -12.17
N SER A 86 8.83 8.54 -13.15
CA SER A 86 8.55 7.11 -13.07
C SER A 86 9.30 6.40 -11.94
N SER A 87 10.51 6.85 -11.59
CA SER A 87 11.32 6.24 -10.53
C SER A 87 10.67 6.39 -9.15
N LYS A 88 10.01 7.53 -8.90
CA LYS A 88 9.24 7.78 -7.68
C LYS A 88 7.98 6.91 -7.62
N HIS A 89 7.31 6.71 -8.75
CA HIS A 89 6.19 5.78 -8.85
C HIS A 89 6.62 4.33 -8.59
N GLU A 90 7.70 3.88 -9.23
CA GLU A 90 8.25 2.53 -9.04
C GLU A 90 8.68 2.27 -7.60
N SER A 91 9.32 3.25 -6.96
CA SER A 91 9.72 3.16 -5.54
C SER A 91 8.50 2.93 -4.64
N MET A 92 7.42 3.70 -4.84
CA MET A 92 6.17 3.53 -4.11
C MET A 92 5.52 2.15 -4.38
N LEU A 93 5.43 1.75 -5.65
CA LEU A 93 4.82 0.47 -6.06
C LEU A 93 5.61 -0.74 -5.53
N SER A 94 6.94 -0.65 -5.46
CA SER A 94 7.80 -1.72 -4.98
C SER A 94 7.49 -2.07 -3.53
N CYS A 95 7.19 -1.08 -2.69
CA CYS A 95 6.86 -1.34 -1.29
C CYS A 95 5.52 -2.07 -1.15
N PHE A 96 4.46 -1.58 -1.79
CA PHE A 96 3.16 -2.24 -1.78
C PHE A 96 3.23 -3.67 -2.33
N THR A 97 4.07 -3.88 -3.34
CA THR A 97 4.29 -5.23 -3.91
C THR A 97 4.99 -6.14 -2.90
N ALA A 98 6.03 -5.65 -2.21
CA ALA A 98 6.73 -6.42 -1.19
C ALA A 98 5.81 -6.78 -0.01
N GLU A 99 4.99 -5.84 0.46
CA GLU A 99 4.03 -6.07 1.54
C GLU A 99 2.95 -7.09 1.12
N LYS A 100 2.37 -6.92 -0.07
CA LYS A 100 1.41 -7.89 -0.64
C LYS A 100 2.01 -9.30 -0.70
N ASN A 101 3.24 -9.44 -1.20
CA ASN A 101 3.91 -10.73 -1.31
C ASN A 101 4.20 -11.35 0.07
N ASN A 102 4.57 -10.55 1.07
CA ASN A 102 4.76 -11.03 2.43
C ASN A 102 3.45 -11.56 3.03
N THR A 103 2.35 -10.84 2.86
CA THR A 103 1.02 -11.28 3.30
C THR A 103 0.62 -12.60 2.62
N ILE A 104 0.78 -12.69 1.29
CA ILE A 104 0.50 -13.92 0.53
C ILE A 104 1.31 -15.09 1.06
N LYS A 105 2.62 -14.88 1.28
CA LYS A 105 3.51 -15.92 1.78
C LYS A 105 3.09 -16.44 3.16
N SER A 106 2.74 -15.53 4.07
CA SER A 106 2.30 -15.88 5.43
C SER A 106 1.01 -16.69 5.41
N VAL A 107 0.00 -16.24 4.67
CA VAL A 107 -1.28 -16.95 4.55
C VAL A 107 -1.12 -18.29 3.83
N SER A 108 -0.27 -18.36 2.79
CA SER A 108 0.02 -19.61 2.07
C SER A 108 0.68 -20.67 2.96
N SER A 109 1.56 -20.24 3.87
CA SER A 109 2.18 -21.14 4.84
C SER A 109 1.13 -21.78 5.73
N GLU A 110 0.21 -20.96 6.24
CA GLU A 110 -0.88 -21.42 7.11
C GLU A 110 -1.88 -22.32 6.36
N PHE A 111 -2.25 -21.95 5.13
CA PHE A 111 -3.07 -22.78 4.25
C PHE A 111 -2.50 -24.20 4.11
N ASN A 112 -1.20 -24.32 3.84
CA ASN A 112 -0.57 -25.62 3.66
C ASN A 112 -0.57 -26.44 4.96
N SER A 113 -0.34 -25.80 6.11
CA SER A 113 -0.44 -26.44 7.43
C SER A 113 -1.84 -27.04 7.63
N ILE A 114 -2.88 -26.23 7.45
CA ILE A 114 -4.27 -26.66 7.66
C ILE A 114 -4.66 -27.74 6.66
N LYS A 115 -4.35 -27.55 5.37
CA LYS A 115 -4.65 -28.51 4.31
C LYS A 115 -4.07 -29.89 4.60
N ASN A 116 -2.85 -29.95 5.14
CA ASN A 116 -2.20 -31.21 5.49
C ASN A 116 -2.83 -31.87 6.72
N ASN A 117 -3.41 -31.08 7.63
CA ASN A 117 -4.08 -31.56 8.83
C ASN A 117 -5.58 -31.87 8.63
N THR A 118 -6.18 -31.44 7.52
CA THR A 118 -7.58 -31.73 7.19
C THR A 118 -7.74 -33.12 6.59
N ASN A 119 -8.23 -34.06 7.40
CA ASN A 119 -8.48 -35.45 7.00
C ASN A 119 -9.76 -35.62 6.17
N ASN A 120 -10.79 -34.82 6.43
CA ASN A 120 -12.04 -34.88 5.67
C ASN A 120 -11.80 -34.36 4.23
N LYS A 121 -12.09 -35.21 3.23
CA LYS A 121 -11.87 -34.87 1.82
C LYS A 121 -12.71 -33.67 1.37
N GLU A 122 -13.98 -33.63 1.74
CA GLU A 122 -14.90 -32.56 1.35
C GLU A 122 -14.47 -31.20 1.93
N GLU A 123 -14.09 -31.18 3.20
CA GLU A 123 -13.56 -30.00 3.86
C GLU A 123 -12.24 -29.54 3.23
N ARG A 124 -11.34 -30.48 2.93
CA ARG A 124 -10.07 -30.17 2.27
C ARG A 124 -10.27 -29.61 0.87
N ASP A 125 -11.19 -30.16 0.10
CA ASP A 125 -11.51 -29.67 -1.26
C ASP A 125 -12.10 -28.25 -1.19
N ALA A 126 -12.98 -27.97 -0.23
CA ALA A 126 -13.52 -26.62 -0.03
C ALA A 126 -12.49 -25.62 0.50
N LEU A 127 -11.55 -26.06 1.34
CA LEU A 127 -10.41 -25.24 1.78
C LEU A 127 -9.54 -24.83 0.58
N ILE A 128 -9.24 -25.78 -0.32
CA ILE A 128 -8.47 -25.52 -1.55
C ILE A 128 -9.21 -24.53 -2.45
N GLU A 129 -10.50 -24.75 -2.68
CA GLU A 129 -11.34 -23.86 -3.50
C GLU A 129 -11.39 -22.42 -2.93
N MET A 130 -11.58 -22.30 -1.61
CA MET A 130 -11.56 -21.02 -0.91
C MET A 130 -10.21 -20.31 -1.05
N PHE A 131 -9.11 -21.03 -0.84
CA PHE A 131 -7.78 -20.45 -0.95
C PHE A 131 -7.43 -20.04 -2.39
N SER A 132 -7.72 -20.88 -3.38
CA SER A 132 -7.45 -20.55 -4.80
C SER A 132 -8.30 -19.37 -5.31
N SER A 133 -9.56 -19.27 -4.88
CA SER A 133 -10.40 -18.10 -5.20
C SER A 133 -9.91 -16.83 -4.51
N TRP A 134 -9.39 -16.93 -3.29
CA TRP A 134 -8.71 -15.83 -2.60
C TRP A 134 -7.46 -15.36 -3.36
N GLU A 135 -6.58 -16.29 -3.77
CA GLU A 135 -5.38 -15.98 -4.57
C GLU A 135 -5.74 -15.29 -5.90
N ALA A 136 -6.78 -15.78 -6.59
CA ALA A 136 -7.28 -15.16 -7.81
C ALA A 136 -7.79 -13.73 -7.54
N TYR A 137 -8.58 -13.55 -6.48
CA TYR A 137 -9.12 -12.24 -6.11
C TYR A 137 -8.03 -11.23 -5.76
N ILE A 138 -7.09 -11.57 -4.89
CA ILE A 138 -6.03 -10.64 -4.49
C ILE A 138 -5.05 -10.36 -5.64
N SER A 139 -4.93 -11.25 -6.63
CA SER A 139 -4.14 -11.01 -7.83
C SER A 139 -4.77 -9.93 -8.71
N ASN A 140 -6.10 -9.89 -8.80
CA ASN A 140 -6.86 -8.87 -9.53
C ASN A 140 -8.18 -8.55 -8.80
N MET A 141 -8.18 -7.48 -8.00
CA MET A 141 -9.27 -7.15 -7.09
C MET A 141 -10.47 -6.53 -7.82
N THR A 142 -11.29 -7.39 -8.41
CA THR A 142 -12.53 -7.02 -9.09
C THR A 142 -13.76 -7.36 -8.25
N PRO A 143 -14.92 -6.70 -8.48
CA PRO A 143 -16.18 -7.08 -7.82
C PRO A 143 -16.56 -8.55 -8.03
N ASP A 144 -16.40 -9.06 -9.26
CA ASP A 144 -16.71 -10.46 -9.59
C ASP A 144 -15.74 -11.43 -8.89
N GLY A 145 -14.44 -11.11 -8.86
CA GLY A 145 -13.46 -11.88 -8.10
C GLY A 145 -13.78 -11.92 -6.60
N LYS A 146 -14.22 -10.80 -6.03
CA LYS A 146 -14.65 -10.72 -4.63
C LYS A 146 -15.88 -11.57 -4.37
N PHE A 147 -16.83 -11.59 -5.30
CA PHE A 147 -18.02 -12.43 -5.21
C PHE A 147 -17.66 -13.92 -5.20
N GLU A 148 -16.83 -14.39 -6.13
CA GLU A 148 -16.41 -15.79 -6.18
C GLU A 148 -15.61 -16.20 -4.94
N PHE A 149 -14.70 -15.34 -4.47
CA PHE A 149 -14.01 -15.56 -3.20
C PHE A 149 -14.99 -15.69 -2.02
N ASN A 150 -15.94 -14.76 -1.87
CA ASN A 150 -16.91 -14.79 -0.78
C ASN A 150 -17.80 -16.04 -0.82
N LYS A 151 -18.15 -16.51 -2.01
CA LYS A 151 -18.92 -17.74 -2.22
C LYS A 151 -18.14 -18.97 -1.78
N ALA A 152 -16.87 -19.11 -2.19
CA ALA A 152 -16.01 -20.20 -1.77
C ALA A 152 -15.71 -20.16 -0.26
N LEU A 153 -15.51 -18.97 0.30
CA LEU A 153 -15.37 -18.74 1.74
C LEU A 153 -16.61 -19.19 2.52
N ALA A 154 -17.80 -18.86 2.04
CA ALA A 154 -19.05 -19.29 2.64
C ALA A 154 -19.21 -20.82 2.57
N LYS A 155 -18.83 -21.46 1.45
CA LYS A 155 -18.83 -22.91 1.32
C LYS A 155 -17.90 -23.56 2.35
N TYR A 156 -16.63 -23.16 2.40
CA TYR A 156 -15.67 -23.72 3.36
C TYR A 156 -16.13 -23.52 4.81
N LYS A 157 -16.69 -22.34 5.14
CA LYS A 157 -17.19 -22.05 6.49
C LYS A 157 -18.29 -23.01 6.96
N ASN A 158 -19.15 -23.49 6.06
CA ASN A 158 -20.36 -24.25 6.40
C ASN A 158 -20.24 -25.77 6.21
N ILE A 159 -19.07 -26.27 5.80
CA ILE A 159 -18.74 -27.70 5.86
C ILE A 159 -18.36 -28.10 7.29
#